data_AF-A0A2D7LZS1-F1
#
_entry.id   AF-A0A2D7LZS1-F1
#
_cell.length_a   1.000
_cell.length_b   1.000
_cell.length_c   1.000
_cell.angle_alpha   90.00
_cell.angle_beta   90.00
_cell.angle_gamma   90.00
#
_symmetry.space_group_name_H-M   'P 1'
#
loop_
_entity.id
_entity.type
_entity.pdbx_description
1 polymer ?
#
loop_
_entity_poly.entity_id
_entity_poly.type
_entity_poly.pdbx_seq_one_letter_code
_entity_poly.pdbx_strand_id
1 'polypeptide(L)'
;MILATGSQRRLRLQVASQAGFTMVELLVTISLIVFLMSMLAVGAGRYLENTSAKATEALIARIELNLQQYKGITGAFPPDGLDGKDVTTEEGTPLTGGAALTLALTEPMRLTRKINGEVRVIGEEPPMGDFRSDELYVTEEDSAAKEILDAWANPLHYDNVNGGEEAFSPQSLGETHLDFDEDLYIHMEDPREIEELSGIIGPQNSNEYDIWSHGSSGHEDTEQYEDYITNWETRN
;
A
#
# COMPACT_ATOMS: atom_id res chain seq x y z
N MET A 1 41.75 -21.13 83.20
CA MET A 1 41.12 -19.91 82.67
C MET A 1 42.19 -19.16 81.88
N ILE A 2 42.23 -19.35 80.56
CA ILE A 2 43.24 -18.74 79.68
C ILE A 2 42.49 -18.12 78.49
N LEU A 3 42.77 -16.85 78.27
CA LEU A 3 42.11 -15.91 77.36
C LEU A 3 42.36 -16.25 75.89
N ALA A 4 41.30 -16.24 75.08
CA ALA A 4 41.37 -16.31 73.63
C ALA A 4 41.86 -14.96 73.06
N THR A 5 43.01 -14.97 72.40
CA THR A 5 43.57 -13.84 71.66
C THR A 5 43.01 -13.81 70.24
N GLY A 6 42.05 -12.92 69.99
CA GLY A 6 41.51 -12.65 68.66
C GLY A 6 42.48 -11.80 67.82
N SER A 7 43.09 -12.41 66.79
CA SER A 7 43.88 -11.72 65.77
C SER A 7 42.94 -11.11 64.71
N GLN A 8 42.77 -9.80 64.75
CA GLN A 8 42.01 -9.04 63.75
C GLN A 8 42.87 -8.80 62.49
N ARG A 9 42.65 -9.61 61.44
CA ARG A 9 43.18 -9.33 60.10
C ARG A 9 42.42 -8.15 59.49
N ARG A 10 43.08 -7.00 59.33
CA ARG A 10 42.54 -5.86 58.58
C ARG A 10 42.58 -6.18 57.08
N LEU A 11 41.42 -6.48 56.49
CA LEU A 11 41.23 -6.46 55.04
C LEU A 11 41.35 -5.00 54.57
N ARG A 12 42.42 -4.67 53.83
CA ARG A 12 42.48 -3.44 53.06
C ARG A 12 41.54 -3.60 51.86
N LEU A 13 40.36 -2.99 51.95
CA LEU A 13 39.54 -2.72 50.77
C LEU A 13 40.32 -1.74 49.89
N GLN A 14 40.85 -2.21 48.75
CA GLN A 14 41.25 -1.34 47.66
C GLN A 14 39.98 -0.70 47.12
N VAL A 15 39.76 0.58 47.43
CA VAL A 15 38.75 1.39 46.78
C VAL A 15 39.23 1.58 45.34
N ALA A 16 38.56 0.91 44.38
CA ALA A 16 38.76 1.19 42.97
C ALA A 16 38.44 2.67 42.73
N SER A 17 39.39 3.43 42.18
CA SER A 17 39.09 4.79 41.76
C SER A 17 38.06 4.71 40.63
N GLN A 18 36.83 5.12 40.90
CA GLN A 18 35.87 5.40 39.83
C GLN A 18 36.45 6.58 39.05
N ALA A 19 37.04 6.30 37.89
CA ALA A 19 37.34 7.32 36.90
C ALA A 19 36.00 7.79 36.34
N GLY A 20 35.50 8.93 36.85
CA GLY A 20 34.34 9.59 36.27
C GLY A 20 34.68 10.09 34.87
N PHE A 21 33.80 9.85 33.91
CA PHE A 21 33.92 10.45 32.58
C PHE A 21 34.01 11.96 32.71
N THR A 22 34.96 12.54 31.99
CA THR A 22 35.10 13.99 31.94
C THR A 22 33.88 14.58 31.23
N MET A 23 33.50 15.80 31.62
CA MET A 23 32.45 16.57 30.93
C MET A 23 32.73 16.65 29.41
N VAL A 24 34.01 16.72 29.03
CA VAL A 24 34.43 16.78 27.63
C VAL A 24 34.20 15.45 26.91
N GLU A 25 34.52 14.31 27.51
CA GLU A 25 34.25 13.00 26.91
C GLU A 25 32.75 12.77 26.68
N LEU A 26 31.92 13.19 27.62
CA LEU A 26 30.47 13.09 27.45
C LEU A 26 29.99 13.98 26.30
N LEU A 27 30.49 15.21 26.21
CA LEU A 27 30.15 16.14 25.11
C LEU A 27 30.63 15.65 23.74
N VAL A 28 31.82 15.05 23.66
CA VAL A 28 32.35 14.46 22.41
C VAL A 28 31.55 13.22 22.02
N THR A 29 31.11 12.42 22.98
CA THR A 29 30.33 11.21 22.69
C THR A 29 28.94 11.57 22.17
N ILE A 30 28.24 12.51 22.80
CA ILE A 30 26.92 12.93 22.30
C ILE A 30 27.03 13.63 20.94
N SER A 31 28.10 14.39 20.68
CA SER A 31 28.27 15.03 19.37
C SER A 31 28.55 14.01 18.27
N LEU A 32 29.30 12.96 18.57
CA LEU A 32 29.55 11.85 17.65
C LEU A 32 28.27 11.04 17.39
N ILE A 33 27.46 10.78 18.43
CA ILE A 33 26.16 10.10 18.27
C ILE A 33 25.21 10.93 17.39
N VAL A 34 25.06 12.23 17.67
CA VAL A 34 24.20 13.11 16.86
C VAL A 34 24.66 13.14 15.41
N PHE A 35 25.98 13.28 15.18
CA PHE A 35 26.54 13.27 13.83
C PHE A 35 26.26 11.96 13.07
N LEU A 36 26.48 10.81 13.72
CA LEU A 36 26.20 9.51 13.12
C LEU A 36 24.70 9.32 12.83
N MET A 37 23.83 9.74 13.75
CA MET A 37 22.37 9.65 13.55
C MET A 37 21.90 10.55 12.40
N SER A 38 22.44 11.77 12.27
CA SER A 38 22.14 12.64 11.13
C SER A 38 22.56 12.03 9.79
N MET A 39 23.74 11.41 9.72
CA MET A 39 24.21 10.75 8.50
C MET A 39 23.37 9.52 8.15
N LEU A 40 22.98 8.73 9.16
CA LEU A 40 22.16 7.53 8.98
C LEU A 40 20.73 7.88 8.53
N ALA A 41 20.15 8.94 9.08
CA ALA A 41 18.83 9.42 8.68
C ALA A 41 18.77 9.80 7.19
N VAL A 42 19.76 10.54 6.69
CA VAL A 42 19.81 10.97 5.27
C VAL A 42 20.07 9.80 4.33
N GLY A 43 20.90 8.83 4.74
CA GLY A 43 21.25 7.67 3.92
C GLY A 43 20.15 6.61 3.83
N ALA A 44 19.37 6.43 4.89
CA ALA A 44 18.30 5.44 4.94
C ALA A 44 17.07 5.84 4.10
N GLY A 45 16.67 7.13 4.12
CA GLY A 45 15.45 7.60 3.43
C GLY A 45 15.43 7.28 1.93
N ARG A 46 16.47 7.68 1.19
CA ARG A 46 16.56 7.46 -0.28
C ARG A 46 16.64 6.00 -0.70
N TYR A 47 17.14 5.12 0.17
CA TYR A 47 17.18 3.69 -0.10
C TYR A 47 15.81 3.05 0.11
N LEU A 48 15.07 3.53 1.12
CA LEU A 48 13.70 3.09 1.39
C LEU A 48 12.75 3.53 0.27
N GLU A 49 12.81 4.77 -0.19
CA GLU A 49 11.96 5.29 -1.31
C GLU A 49 12.08 4.42 -2.57
N ASN A 50 13.31 4.18 -3.05
CA ASN A 50 13.52 3.31 -4.23
C ASN A 50 13.03 1.87 -4.00
N THR A 51 13.11 1.38 -2.77
CA THR A 51 12.64 0.02 -2.45
C THR A 51 11.12 -0.05 -2.44
N SER A 52 10.46 0.96 -1.88
CA SER A 52 9.00 1.08 -1.87
C SER A 52 8.45 1.19 -3.30
N ALA A 53 9.05 2.04 -4.15
CA ALA A 53 8.66 2.14 -5.55
C ALA A 53 8.77 0.79 -6.28
N LYS A 54 9.88 0.07 -6.10
CA LYS A 54 10.04 -1.28 -6.68
C LYS A 54 9.09 -2.32 -6.08
N ALA A 55 8.72 -2.19 -4.82
CA ALA A 55 7.72 -3.05 -4.21
C ALA A 55 6.33 -2.80 -4.79
N THR A 56 5.96 -1.54 -4.99
CA THR A 56 4.69 -1.14 -5.64
C THR A 56 4.64 -1.58 -7.11
N GLU A 57 5.72 -1.39 -7.89
CA GLU A 57 5.81 -1.91 -9.26
C GLU A 57 5.60 -3.43 -9.29
N ALA A 58 6.23 -4.17 -8.37
CA ALA A 58 6.08 -5.62 -8.28
C ALA A 58 4.66 -6.05 -7.83
N LEU A 59 4.03 -5.27 -6.96
CA LEU A 59 2.64 -5.45 -6.54
C LEU A 59 1.70 -5.27 -7.73
N ILE A 60 1.83 -4.18 -8.49
CA ILE A 60 1.04 -3.94 -9.71
C ILE A 60 1.24 -5.09 -10.69
N ALA A 61 2.49 -5.48 -10.99
CA ALA A 61 2.76 -6.61 -11.89
C ALA A 61 2.11 -7.93 -11.41
N ARG A 62 2.02 -8.17 -10.10
CA ARG A 62 1.30 -9.34 -9.55
C ARG A 62 -0.21 -9.22 -9.75
N ILE A 63 -0.76 -8.01 -9.56
CA ILE A 63 -2.18 -7.73 -9.82
C ILE A 63 -2.50 -7.93 -11.30
N GLU A 64 -1.65 -7.46 -12.22
CA GLU A 64 -1.82 -7.67 -13.66
C GLU A 64 -1.91 -9.17 -14.00
N LEU A 65 -1.07 -10.02 -13.41
CA LEU A 65 -1.16 -11.47 -13.61
C LEU A 65 -2.52 -12.04 -13.15
N ASN A 66 -3.02 -11.58 -12.00
CA ASN A 66 -4.33 -11.98 -11.48
C ASN A 66 -5.47 -11.48 -12.38
N LEU A 67 -5.35 -10.26 -12.91
CA LEU A 67 -6.31 -9.67 -13.85
C LEU A 67 -6.38 -10.45 -15.17
N GLN A 68 -5.22 -10.87 -15.70
CA GLN A 68 -5.17 -11.73 -16.90
C GLN A 68 -5.79 -13.10 -16.62
N GLN A 69 -5.56 -13.69 -15.45
CA GLN A 69 -6.21 -14.94 -15.05
C GLN A 69 -7.72 -14.77 -14.93
N TYR A 70 -8.18 -13.69 -14.28
CA TYR A 70 -9.58 -13.34 -14.13
C TYR A 70 -10.25 -13.24 -15.50
N LYS A 71 -9.69 -12.44 -16.42
CA LYS A 71 -10.18 -12.29 -17.80
C LYS A 71 -10.17 -13.61 -18.56
N GLY A 72 -9.15 -14.45 -18.35
CA GLY A 72 -9.08 -15.78 -18.95
C GLY A 72 -10.24 -16.70 -18.54
N ILE A 73 -10.77 -16.53 -17.34
CA ILE A 73 -11.87 -17.34 -16.79
C ILE A 73 -13.24 -16.74 -17.10
N THR A 74 -13.41 -15.43 -16.91
CA THR A 74 -14.70 -14.74 -17.01
C THR A 74 -14.96 -14.14 -18.39
N GLY A 75 -13.90 -13.89 -19.17
CA GLY A 75 -13.95 -13.17 -20.44
C GLY A 75 -13.90 -11.65 -20.31
N ALA A 76 -13.85 -11.08 -19.11
CA ALA A 76 -13.81 -9.64 -18.86
C ALA A 76 -12.88 -9.31 -17.68
N PHE A 77 -12.40 -8.07 -17.59
CA PHE A 77 -11.73 -7.60 -16.38
C PHE A 77 -12.74 -7.39 -15.23
N PRO A 78 -12.30 -7.44 -13.96
CA PRO A 78 -13.17 -7.21 -12.81
C PRO A 78 -13.95 -5.90 -12.89
N PRO A 79 -15.22 -5.86 -12.46
CA PRO A 79 -15.95 -4.60 -12.33
C PRO A 79 -15.30 -3.71 -11.26
N ASP A 80 -15.41 -2.40 -11.43
CA ASP A 80 -14.81 -1.37 -10.57
C ASP A 80 -15.84 -0.56 -9.76
N GLY A 81 -17.14 -0.73 -10.00
CA GLY A 81 -18.16 0.05 -9.29
C GLY A 81 -18.35 1.50 -9.76
N LEU A 82 -17.66 1.97 -10.81
CA LEU A 82 -17.66 3.39 -11.21
C LEU A 82 -18.62 3.70 -12.37
N ASP A 83 -18.81 2.76 -13.30
CA ASP A 83 -19.60 2.98 -14.53
C ASP A 83 -21.06 2.49 -14.44
N GLY A 84 -21.72 2.71 -13.30
CA GLY A 84 -23.10 2.26 -13.05
C GLY A 84 -23.26 0.74 -12.95
N LYS A 85 -22.16 0.02 -12.71
CA LYS A 85 -22.12 -1.40 -12.39
C LYS A 85 -21.72 -1.58 -10.92
N ASP A 86 -22.68 -1.39 -10.03
CA ASP A 86 -22.46 -1.45 -8.59
C ASP A 86 -21.79 -2.77 -8.18
N VAL A 87 -20.75 -2.66 -7.35
CA VAL A 87 -20.12 -3.77 -6.67
C VAL A 87 -20.43 -3.61 -5.19
N THR A 88 -21.02 -4.63 -4.58
CA THR A 88 -21.38 -4.61 -3.16
C THR A 88 -20.94 -5.89 -2.47
N THR A 89 -20.48 -5.78 -1.23
CA THR A 89 -20.22 -6.95 -0.37
C THR A 89 -21.52 -7.69 -0.03
N GLU A 90 -21.41 -8.88 0.59
CA GLU A 90 -22.60 -9.60 1.09
C GLU A 90 -23.32 -8.84 2.21
N GLU A 91 -22.62 -7.98 2.95
CA GLU A 91 -23.18 -7.13 4.01
C GLU A 91 -23.81 -5.83 3.47
N GLY A 92 -23.61 -5.54 2.18
CA GLY A 92 -24.23 -4.42 1.46
C GLY A 92 -23.38 -3.16 1.36
N THR A 93 -22.09 -3.25 1.69
CA THR A 93 -21.14 -2.14 1.54
C THR A 93 -20.85 -1.93 0.05
N PRO A 94 -21.11 -0.73 -0.53
CA PRO A 94 -20.72 -0.43 -1.89
C PRO A 94 -19.20 -0.27 -1.99
N LEU A 95 -18.61 -0.82 -3.05
CA LEU A 95 -17.18 -0.75 -3.32
C LEU A 95 -16.95 -0.12 -4.69
N THR A 96 -15.91 0.70 -4.77
CA THR A 96 -15.46 1.38 -5.99
C THR A 96 -13.97 1.15 -6.22
N GLY A 97 -13.49 1.42 -7.43
CA GLY A 97 -12.08 1.41 -7.82
C GLY A 97 -11.26 0.23 -7.27
N GLY A 98 -10.23 0.55 -6.50
CA GLY A 98 -9.32 -0.42 -5.88
C GLY A 98 -10.01 -1.40 -4.93
N ALA A 99 -11.03 -0.97 -4.19
CA ALA A 99 -11.79 -1.83 -3.29
C ALA A 99 -12.64 -2.87 -4.04
N ALA A 100 -13.29 -2.46 -5.13
CA ALA A 100 -14.05 -3.37 -5.99
C ALA A 100 -13.13 -4.42 -6.64
N LEU A 101 -11.96 -4.00 -7.12
CA LEU A 101 -10.92 -4.92 -7.60
C LEU A 101 -10.49 -5.91 -6.51
N THR A 102 -10.26 -5.42 -5.29
CA THR A 102 -9.79 -6.24 -4.18
C THR A 102 -10.78 -7.36 -3.88
N LEU A 103 -12.08 -7.05 -3.78
CA LEU A 103 -13.14 -8.05 -3.61
C LEU A 103 -13.07 -9.13 -4.70
N ALA A 104 -12.94 -8.72 -5.96
CA ALA A 104 -12.91 -9.64 -7.09
C ALA A 104 -11.69 -10.57 -7.09
N LEU A 105 -10.57 -10.16 -6.50
CA LEU A 105 -9.35 -10.96 -6.42
C LEU A 105 -9.27 -11.80 -5.15
N THR A 106 -9.81 -11.35 -4.03
CA THR A 106 -9.68 -12.03 -2.74
C THR A 106 -10.82 -12.96 -2.38
N GLU A 107 -11.97 -12.84 -3.05
CA GLU A 107 -13.11 -13.71 -2.80
C GLU A 107 -13.20 -14.89 -3.79
N PRO A 108 -13.75 -16.05 -3.38
CA PRO A 108 -14.00 -17.15 -4.28
C PRO A 108 -14.94 -16.76 -5.43
N MET A 109 -14.52 -17.04 -6.66
CA MET A 109 -15.31 -16.71 -7.84
C MET A 109 -16.34 -17.81 -8.12
N ARG A 110 -17.63 -17.47 -8.00
CA ARG A 110 -18.72 -18.36 -8.37
C ARG A 110 -18.90 -18.40 -9.90
N LEU A 111 -18.58 -19.54 -10.51
CA LEU A 111 -18.80 -19.74 -11.94
C LEU A 111 -20.28 -20.03 -12.20
N THR A 112 -20.92 -19.19 -13.02
CA THR A 112 -22.32 -19.37 -13.37
C THR A 112 -22.50 -19.65 -14.86
N ARG A 113 -23.53 -20.44 -15.19
CA ARG A 113 -23.93 -20.70 -16.57
C ARG A 113 -25.44 -20.58 -16.71
N LYS A 114 -25.87 -19.89 -17.76
CA LYS A 114 -27.28 -19.82 -18.13
C LYS A 114 -27.70 -21.12 -18.83
N ILE A 115 -28.58 -21.89 -18.20
CA ILE A 115 -29.14 -23.13 -18.74
C ILE A 115 -30.67 -22.96 -18.79
N ASN A 116 -31.25 -23.04 -19.99
CA ASN A 116 -32.69 -22.87 -20.21
C ASN A 116 -33.28 -21.57 -19.62
N GLY A 117 -32.49 -20.49 -19.59
CA GLY A 117 -32.91 -19.19 -19.06
C GLY A 117 -32.62 -18.98 -17.57
N GLU A 118 -32.25 -20.04 -16.83
CA GLU A 118 -31.89 -19.99 -15.41
C GLU A 118 -30.38 -19.88 -15.24
N VAL A 119 -29.91 -18.98 -14.39
CA VAL A 119 -28.49 -18.89 -14.02
C VAL A 119 -28.23 -19.93 -12.94
N ARG A 120 -27.34 -20.89 -13.22
CA ARG A 120 -26.94 -21.92 -12.26
C ARG A 120 -25.46 -21.80 -11.95
N VAL A 121 -25.11 -21.94 -10.68
CA VAL A 121 -23.71 -22.10 -10.26
C VAL A 121 -23.22 -23.47 -10.71
N ILE A 122 -22.14 -23.50 -11.48
CA ILE A 122 -21.54 -24.71 -12.05
C ILE A 122 -20.21 -25.07 -11.40
N GLY A 123 -19.66 -24.18 -10.57
CA GLY A 123 -18.41 -24.38 -9.85
C GLY A 123 -18.00 -23.11 -9.11
N GLU A 124 -16.90 -23.21 -8.39
CA GLU A 124 -16.23 -22.10 -7.73
C GLU A 124 -14.73 -22.20 -8.01
N GLU A 125 -14.10 -21.08 -8.34
CA GLU A 125 -12.64 -20.96 -8.37
C GLU A 125 -12.18 -20.33 -7.05
N PRO A 126 -11.04 -20.76 -6.51
CA PRO A 126 -10.47 -20.14 -5.32
C PRO A 126 -10.10 -18.67 -5.59
N PRO A 127 -9.91 -17.86 -4.54
CA PRO A 127 -9.34 -16.52 -4.66
C PRO A 127 -8.07 -16.52 -5.52
N MET A 128 -7.97 -15.54 -6.42
CA MET A 128 -6.83 -15.42 -7.34
C MET A 128 -5.69 -14.62 -6.70
N GLY A 129 -6.04 -13.63 -5.90
CA GLY A 129 -5.10 -12.77 -5.19
C GLY A 129 -4.60 -13.43 -3.91
N ASP A 130 -3.27 -13.50 -3.77
CA ASP A 130 -2.58 -13.77 -2.52
C ASP A 130 -1.84 -12.49 -2.10
N PHE A 131 -2.43 -11.77 -1.15
CA PHE A 131 -1.91 -10.50 -0.63
C PHE A 131 -1.53 -10.67 0.83
N ARG A 132 -0.42 -10.04 1.23
CA ARG A 132 -0.02 -10.02 2.64
C ARG A 132 -0.97 -9.12 3.42
N SER A 133 -1.03 -9.31 4.74
CA SER A 133 -1.84 -8.47 5.61
C SER A 133 -1.41 -7.00 5.62
N ASP A 134 -0.13 -6.70 5.35
CA ASP A 134 0.38 -5.32 5.20
C ASP A 134 0.08 -4.71 3.82
N GLU A 135 -0.41 -5.50 2.86
CA GLU A 135 -0.83 -5.03 1.54
C GLU A 135 -2.36 -4.87 1.45
N LEU A 136 -3.08 -5.02 2.58
CA LEU A 136 -4.53 -4.94 2.63
C LEU A 136 -4.98 -4.03 3.77
N TYR A 137 -5.77 -3.04 3.41
CA TYR A 137 -6.68 -2.38 4.33
C TYR A 137 -7.97 -3.21 4.45
N VAL A 138 -8.54 -3.28 5.66
CA VAL A 138 -9.80 -3.97 5.94
C VAL A 138 -10.59 -3.07 6.87
N THR A 139 -11.84 -2.75 6.51
CA THR A 139 -12.69 -1.92 7.36
C THR A 139 -13.06 -2.67 8.64
N GLU A 140 -13.31 -1.95 9.73
CA GLU A 140 -13.77 -2.58 10.99
C GLU A 140 -15.22 -3.07 10.89
N GLU A 141 -15.98 -2.50 9.97
CA GLU A 141 -17.43 -2.64 9.86
C GLU A 141 -17.83 -3.81 8.98
N ASP A 142 -17.09 -4.06 7.90
CA ASP A 142 -17.32 -5.13 6.93
C ASP A 142 -15.99 -5.77 6.53
N SER A 143 -15.73 -6.96 7.07
CA SER A 143 -14.46 -7.66 6.82
C SER A 143 -14.22 -8.08 5.37
N ALA A 144 -15.24 -8.02 4.49
CA ALA A 144 -15.11 -8.25 3.06
C ALA A 144 -14.80 -6.96 2.28
N ALA A 145 -15.08 -5.78 2.85
CA ALA A 145 -14.65 -4.50 2.32
C ALA A 145 -13.16 -4.30 2.61
N LYS A 146 -12.35 -4.53 1.58
CA LYS A 146 -10.89 -4.47 1.64
C LYS A 146 -10.35 -3.64 0.49
N GLU A 147 -9.17 -3.08 0.67
CA GLU A 147 -8.47 -2.33 -0.35
C GLU A 147 -6.99 -2.70 -0.38
N ILE A 148 -6.45 -2.90 -1.58
CA ILE A 148 -5.02 -3.19 -1.74
C ILE A 148 -4.23 -1.90 -1.57
N LEU A 149 -3.20 -1.98 -0.73
CA LEU A 149 -2.32 -0.88 -0.42
C LEU A 149 -0.97 -1.03 -1.13
N ASP A 150 -0.41 0.10 -1.53
CA ASP A 150 0.96 0.20 -2.01
C ASP A 150 2.00 0.13 -0.88
N ALA A 151 3.27 0.25 -1.22
CA ALA A 151 4.37 0.16 -0.25
C ALA A 151 4.44 1.31 0.77
N TRP A 152 3.68 2.37 0.57
CA TRP A 152 3.53 3.50 1.51
C TRP A 152 2.24 3.40 2.33
N ALA A 153 1.51 2.29 2.20
CA ALA A 153 0.20 2.06 2.81
C ALA A 153 -0.91 2.96 2.24
N ASN A 154 -0.72 3.46 1.02
CA ASN A 154 -1.73 4.23 0.30
C ASN A 154 -2.58 3.29 -0.57
N PRO A 155 -3.89 3.50 -0.66
CA PRO A 155 -4.76 2.76 -1.57
C PRO A 155 -4.30 2.80 -3.03
N LEU A 156 -4.42 1.67 -3.73
CA LEU A 156 -4.27 1.62 -5.19
C LEU A 156 -5.56 2.02 -5.88
N HIS A 157 -5.44 2.72 -7.00
CA HIS A 157 -6.56 3.01 -7.88
C HIS A 157 -6.68 1.98 -8.99
N TYR A 158 -7.92 1.71 -9.40
CA TYR A 158 -8.24 0.80 -10.49
C TYR A 158 -9.46 1.30 -11.26
N ASP A 159 -9.41 1.20 -12.59
CA ASP A 159 -10.52 1.52 -13.47
C ASP A 159 -10.62 0.49 -14.60
N ASN A 160 -11.79 -0.12 -14.77
CA ASN A 160 -12.08 -1.07 -15.83
C ASN A 160 -12.54 -0.34 -17.09
N VAL A 161 -11.57 0.24 -17.80
CA VAL A 161 -11.78 0.98 -19.04
C VAL A 161 -12.07 0.10 -20.27
N ASN A 162 -12.65 -1.09 -20.06
CA ASN A 162 -13.08 -2.05 -21.10
C ASN A 162 -14.34 -1.61 -21.87
N GLY A 163 -14.45 -0.31 -22.13
CA GLY A 163 -15.42 0.34 -23.00
C GLY A 163 -14.84 1.60 -23.64
N GLY A 164 -13.54 1.86 -23.48
CA GLY A 164 -12.91 3.12 -23.89
C GLY A 164 -13.46 4.29 -23.07
N GLU A 165 -13.69 5.43 -23.72
CA GLU A 165 -14.16 6.67 -23.07
C GLU A 165 -15.49 6.53 -22.32
N GLU A 166 -16.37 5.59 -22.73
CA GLU A 166 -17.66 5.37 -22.05
C GLU A 166 -17.51 4.64 -20.71
N ALA A 167 -16.38 4.00 -20.48
CA ALA A 167 -16.03 3.26 -19.26
C ALA A 167 -14.87 3.94 -18.52
N PHE A 168 -14.65 5.23 -18.77
CA PHE A 168 -13.63 6.00 -18.08
C PHE A 168 -14.28 6.81 -16.99
N SER A 169 -13.78 6.63 -15.77
CA SER A 169 -14.25 7.36 -14.59
C SER A 169 -13.06 8.05 -13.91
N PRO A 170 -13.01 9.40 -13.92
CA PRO A 170 -11.99 10.15 -13.19
C PRO A 170 -12.02 9.83 -11.69
N GLN A 171 -10.84 9.65 -11.10
CA GLN A 171 -10.68 9.33 -9.68
C GLN A 171 -9.83 10.39 -8.98
N SER A 172 -10.19 11.65 -9.18
CA SER A 172 -9.52 12.83 -8.59
C SER A 172 -10.00 13.15 -7.17
N LEU A 173 -11.00 12.42 -6.65
CA LEU A 173 -11.56 12.58 -5.31
C LEU A 173 -11.45 11.28 -4.51
N GLY A 174 -11.30 11.43 -3.20
CA GLY A 174 -11.17 10.34 -2.24
C GLY A 174 -12.35 9.38 -2.14
N GLU A 175 -13.49 9.72 -2.76
CA GLU A 175 -14.72 8.91 -2.83
C GLU A 175 -14.51 7.50 -3.44
N THR A 176 -13.34 7.22 -4.01
CA THR A 176 -12.99 5.91 -4.60
C THR A 176 -12.33 4.93 -3.62
N HIS A 177 -12.01 5.37 -2.40
CA HIS A 177 -11.33 4.56 -1.39
C HIS A 177 -12.20 4.25 -0.17
N LEU A 178 -11.89 3.16 0.52
CA LEU A 178 -12.60 2.78 1.74
C LEU A 178 -12.20 3.65 2.93
N ASP A 179 -13.18 4.04 3.74
CA ASP A 179 -13.01 4.85 4.97
C ASP A 179 -12.15 6.10 4.76
N PHE A 180 -12.19 6.65 3.54
CA PHE A 180 -11.39 7.78 3.15
C PHE A 180 -11.96 9.07 3.74
N ASP A 181 -11.20 9.63 4.69
CA ASP A 181 -11.51 10.92 5.27
C ASP A 181 -10.83 12.03 4.45
N GLU A 182 -11.60 12.71 3.60
CA GLU A 182 -11.14 13.80 2.74
C GLU A 182 -10.53 15.00 3.51
N ASP A 183 -10.81 15.14 4.81
CA ASP A 183 -10.20 16.16 5.65
C ASP A 183 -8.77 15.74 6.12
N LEU A 184 -8.46 14.44 6.02
CA LEU A 184 -7.22 13.82 6.49
C LEU A 184 -6.31 13.32 5.36
N TYR A 185 -6.90 12.95 4.23
CA TYR A 185 -6.20 12.39 3.07
C TYR A 185 -6.61 13.15 1.82
N ILE A 186 -5.63 13.69 1.09
CA ILE A 186 -5.86 14.45 -0.15
C ILE A 186 -4.84 13.96 -1.14
N HIS A 187 -5.23 13.16 -2.14
CA HIS A 187 -4.35 12.87 -3.27
C HIS A 187 -4.55 13.90 -4.39
N MET A 188 -3.57 14.04 -5.30
CA MET A 188 -3.71 14.93 -6.45
C MET A 188 -4.76 14.44 -7.46
N GLU A 189 -5.00 15.29 -8.45
CA GLU A 189 -5.73 15.00 -9.68
C GLU A 189 -5.33 13.64 -10.27
N ASP A 190 -6.31 12.92 -10.79
CA ASP A 190 -6.13 11.65 -11.48
C ASP A 190 -5.07 11.81 -12.58
N PRO A 191 -4.01 10.99 -12.59
CA PRO A 191 -2.92 11.12 -13.57
C PRO A 191 -3.39 11.00 -15.03
N ARG A 192 -4.57 10.44 -15.26
CA ARG A 192 -5.18 10.28 -16.58
C ARG A 192 -5.90 11.55 -17.05
N GLU A 193 -6.09 12.53 -16.17
CA GLU A 193 -6.60 13.87 -16.49
C GLU A 193 -5.49 14.88 -16.80
N ILE A 194 -4.22 14.50 -16.64
CA ILE A 194 -3.05 15.37 -16.83
C ILE A 194 -2.41 15.13 -18.20
N GLU A 195 -2.69 16.00 -19.18
CA GLU A 195 -2.16 15.86 -20.55
C GLU A 195 -0.62 15.87 -20.59
N GLU A 196 0.04 16.63 -19.71
CA GLU A 196 1.50 16.69 -19.65
C GLU A 196 2.13 15.34 -19.27
N LEU A 197 1.41 14.50 -18.50
CA LEU A 197 1.94 13.26 -17.96
C LEU A 197 1.93 12.12 -18.98
N SER A 198 0.87 11.96 -19.78
CA SER A 198 0.75 10.86 -20.75
C SER A 198 0.63 11.33 -22.20
N GLY A 199 0.28 12.60 -22.39
CA GLY A 199 -0.03 13.21 -23.68
C GLY A 199 -1.41 12.92 -24.22
N ILE A 200 -2.25 12.22 -23.45
CA ILE A 200 -3.67 11.98 -23.75
C ILE A 200 -4.47 12.09 -22.45
N ILE A 201 -5.61 12.77 -22.52
CA ILE A 201 -6.58 12.79 -21.41
C ILE A 201 -7.56 11.62 -21.59
N GLY A 202 -7.84 10.91 -20.50
CA GLY A 202 -8.79 9.79 -20.47
C GLY A 202 -8.12 8.42 -20.30
N PRO A 203 -8.78 7.33 -20.71
CA PRO A 203 -8.30 5.98 -20.45
C PRO A 203 -6.99 5.69 -21.17
N GLN A 204 -5.99 5.21 -20.44
CA GLN A 204 -4.63 5.02 -20.96
C GLN A 204 -4.49 3.67 -21.68
N ASN A 205 -5.16 2.64 -21.15
CA ASN A 205 -5.23 1.30 -21.75
C ASN A 205 -6.64 0.99 -22.26
N SER A 206 -7.06 1.71 -23.32
CA SER A 206 -8.39 1.53 -23.91
C SER A 206 -8.74 0.07 -24.22
N ASN A 207 -9.93 -0.38 -23.78
CA ASN A 207 -10.42 -1.76 -23.86
C ASN A 207 -9.74 -2.75 -22.89
N GLU A 208 -9.01 -2.22 -21.90
CA GLU A 208 -8.41 -3.00 -20.83
C GLU A 208 -8.76 -2.45 -19.44
N TYR A 209 -7.76 -2.01 -18.69
CA TYR A 209 -7.88 -1.46 -17.35
C TYR A 209 -6.69 -0.53 -17.10
N ASP A 210 -6.91 0.47 -16.25
CA ASP A 210 -5.89 1.36 -15.73
C ASP A 210 -5.70 1.06 -14.25
N ILE A 211 -4.45 0.98 -13.79
CA ILE A 211 -4.09 0.82 -12.37
C ILE A 211 -2.91 1.72 -12.04
N TRP A 212 -2.98 2.40 -10.90
CA TRP A 212 -1.89 3.28 -10.45
C TRP A 212 -1.82 3.47 -8.94
N SER A 213 -0.66 3.99 -8.52
CA SER A 213 -0.33 4.46 -7.18
C SER A 213 0.17 5.90 -7.27
N HIS A 214 -0.16 6.72 -6.27
CA HIS A 214 0.37 8.08 -6.09
C HIS A 214 1.81 8.11 -5.52
N GLY A 215 2.40 6.93 -5.26
CA GLY A 215 3.79 6.80 -4.88
C GLY A 215 4.13 7.34 -3.49
N SER A 216 5.39 7.76 -3.32
CA SER A 216 5.93 8.25 -2.03
C SER A 216 5.26 9.50 -1.52
N SER A 217 4.78 10.34 -2.43
CA SER A 217 4.10 11.56 -2.06
C SER A 217 2.59 11.38 -1.90
N GLY A 218 2.07 10.17 -2.15
CA GLY A 218 0.64 9.89 -2.16
C GLY A 218 -0.09 10.37 -0.91
N HIS A 219 -1.18 11.08 -1.13
CA HIS A 219 -2.07 11.73 -0.17
C HIS A 219 -1.48 12.90 0.64
N GLU A 220 -0.42 13.55 0.13
CA GLU A 220 0.15 14.79 0.69
C GLU A 220 0.00 16.00 -0.25
N ASP A 221 0.03 17.22 0.32
CA ASP A 221 0.00 18.48 -0.44
C ASP A 221 1.28 18.76 -1.25
N THR A 222 2.26 17.86 -1.18
CA THR A 222 3.55 17.93 -1.87
C THR A 222 3.74 16.88 -2.97
N GLU A 223 2.64 16.27 -3.43
CA GLU A 223 2.65 15.29 -4.52
C GLU A 223 3.40 15.76 -5.78
N GLN A 224 4.16 14.83 -6.35
CA GLN A 224 4.99 15.02 -7.54
C GLN A 224 4.63 13.98 -8.61
N TYR A 225 4.57 14.42 -9.87
CA TYR A 225 4.21 13.56 -10.99
C TYR A 225 5.22 12.43 -11.25
N GLU A 226 6.46 12.64 -10.81
CA GLU A 226 7.53 11.65 -10.89
C GLU A 226 7.31 10.45 -9.95
N ASP A 227 6.44 10.59 -8.95
CA ASP A 227 6.16 9.54 -7.96
C ASP A 227 5.08 8.57 -8.44
N TYR A 228 4.31 8.92 -9.49
CA TYR A 228 3.29 8.03 -10.03
C TYR A 228 3.87 6.70 -10.52
N ILE A 229 3.24 5.61 -10.08
CA ILE A 229 3.54 4.26 -10.55
C ILE A 229 2.28 3.74 -11.23
N THR A 230 2.33 3.57 -12.55
CA THR A 230 1.17 3.26 -13.38
C THR A 230 1.44 2.01 -14.24
N ASN A 231 0.39 1.41 -14.81
CA ASN A 231 0.53 0.36 -15.82
C ASN A 231 0.62 0.90 -17.26
N TRP A 232 0.88 2.19 -17.44
CA TRP A 232 1.09 2.83 -18.76
C TRP A 232 2.39 3.63 -18.78
N GLU A 233 2.85 4.03 -19.96
CA GLU A 233 4.03 4.88 -20.08
C GLU A 233 3.68 6.35 -19.77
N THR A 234 4.38 6.94 -18.80
CA THR A 234 4.36 8.39 -18.54
C THR A 234 5.53 9.09 -19.26
N ARG A 235 5.35 10.37 -19.57
CA ARG A 235 6.29 11.26 -20.26
C ARG A 235 7.13 12.04 -19.25
N ASN A 236 7.82 11.33 -18.36
CA ASN A 236 8.77 11.95 -17.43
C ASN A 236 10.14 12.19 -18.07
#